data_AF-A0A6S7A9M6-F1
#
_entry.id   AF-A0A6S7A9M6-F1
#
_cell.length_a   1.000
_cell.length_b   1.000
_cell.length_c   1.000
_cell.angle_alpha   90.00
_cell.angle_beta   90.00
_cell.angle_gamma   90.00
#
_symmetry.space_group_name_H-M   'P 1'
#
loop_
_entity.id
_entity.type
_entity.pdbx_description
1 polymer ?
#
loop_
_entity_poly.entity_id
_entity_poly.type
_entity_poly.pdbx_seq_one_letter_code
_entity_poly.pdbx_strand_id
1 'polypeptide(L)'
;MTARERNRRILVQRRSGATDEAGQPLDDWEEAGSLWAGIANESGLGAIRSSLQGNVSPSIARYSFLVSFDAAKAVGIDEGMRVIHDGAIFEVIGITRDFRDRKKAFVICEQGGNDG
;
A
#
# COMPACT_ATOMS: atom_id res chain seq x y z
N MET A 1 -13.29 1.48 -16.21
CA MET A 1 -11.99 1.98 -15.70
C MET A 1 -11.29 2.74 -16.81
N THR A 2 -10.96 4.01 -16.59
CA THR A 2 -10.23 4.85 -17.56
C THR A 2 -8.77 5.01 -17.12
N ALA A 3 -7.86 5.27 -18.06
CA ALA A 3 -6.44 5.53 -17.77
C ALA A 3 -6.24 6.74 -16.82
N ARG A 4 -7.21 7.67 -16.80
CA ARG A 4 -7.19 8.86 -15.95
C ARG A 4 -7.30 8.55 -14.45
N GLU A 5 -7.89 7.40 -14.09
CA GLU A 5 -8.08 6.99 -12.69
C GLU A 5 -6.83 6.32 -12.08
N ARG A 6 -5.84 5.89 -12.89
CA ARG A 6 -4.61 5.21 -12.42
C ARG A 6 -3.38 5.72 -13.16
N ASN A 7 -2.99 6.94 -12.87
CA ASN A 7 -1.96 7.68 -13.61
C ASN A 7 -0.62 7.80 -12.86
N ARG A 8 -0.46 7.17 -11.70
CA ARG A 8 0.79 7.15 -10.93
C ARG A 8 1.40 5.76 -10.96
N ARG A 9 2.71 5.69 -11.13
CA ARG A 9 3.47 4.45 -10.98
C ARG A 9 3.92 4.32 -9.54
N ILE A 10 3.65 3.16 -8.95
CA ILE A 10 4.08 2.83 -7.60
C ILE A 10 4.91 1.54 -7.63
N LEU A 11 5.93 1.47 -6.78
CA LEU A 11 6.72 0.26 -6.55
C LEU A 11 6.22 -0.41 -5.27
N VAL A 12 6.03 -1.72 -5.31
CA VAL A 12 5.68 -2.53 -4.15
C VAL A 12 6.91 -3.30 -3.73
N GLN A 13 7.22 -3.24 -2.43
CA GLN A 13 8.32 -3.99 -1.83
C GLN A 13 7.78 -4.89 -0.73
N ARG A 14 8.41 -6.05 -0.59
CA ARG A 14 8.16 -7.01 0.51
C ARG A 14 9.45 -7.23 1.29
N ARG A 15 9.34 -7.71 2.53
CA ARG A 15 10.49 -8.19 3.28
C ARG A 15 11.15 -9.34 2.53
N SER A 16 12.48 -9.30 2.39
CA SER A 16 13.24 -10.35 1.69
C SER A 16 13.18 -11.68 2.43
N GLY A 17 13.02 -11.65 3.77
CA GLY A 17 13.12 -12.82 4.63
C GLY A 17 14.53 -13.44 4.65
N ALA A 18 15.54 -12.71 4.15
CA ALA A 18 16.91 -13.17 4.14
C ALA A 18 17.47 -13.25 5.58
N THR A 19 18.42 -14.16 5.79
CA THR A 19 19.16 -14.28 7.04
C THR A 19 20.64 -14.13 6.77
N ASP A 20 21.38 -13.56 7.72
CA ASP A 20 22.84 -13.51 7.66
C ASP A 20 23.48 -14.90 7.90
N GLU A 21 24.82 -14.97 7.84
CA GLU A 21 25.57 -16.21 8.08
C GLU A 21 25.41 -16.76 9.51
N ALA A 22 24.94 -15.94 10.46
CA ALA A 22 24.64 -16.33 11.83
C ALA A 22 23.16 -16.74 12.03
N GLY A 23 22.33 -16.70 10.98
CA GLY A 23 20.91 -17.03 11.02
C GLY A 23 20.01 -15.91 11.57
N GLN A 24 20.51 -14.68 11.66
CA GLN A 24 19.71 -13.51 12.07
C GLN A 24 18.92 -12.96 10.88
N PRO A 25 17.62 -12.62 11.04
CA PRO A 25 16.84 -11.99 9.97
C PRO A 25 17.43 -10.65 9.56
N LEU A 26 17.62 -10.46 8.26
CA LEU A 26 17.98 -9.18 7.68
C LEU A 26 16.73 -8.33 7.47
N ASP A 27 16.82 -7.04 7.81
CA ASP A 27 15.74 -6.07 7.63
C ASP A 27 15.65 -5.55 6.18
N ASP A 28 15.91 -6.42 5.21
CA ASP A 28 15.99 -6.03 3.81
C ASP A 28 14.62 -6.07 3.11
N TRP A 29 14.47 -5.19 2.13
CA TRP A 29 13.30 -5.09 1.27
C TRP A 29 13.68 -5.43 -0.16
N GLU A 30 12.87 -6.26 -0.81
CA GLU A 30 13.01 -6.61 -2.22
C GLU A 30 11.81 -6.13 -3.04
N GLU A 31 12.02 -5.89 -4.33
CA GLU A 31 10.97 -5.48 -5.25
C GLU A 31 10.01 -6.64 -5.54
N ALA A 32 8.74 -6.50 -5.12
CA ALA A 32 7.69 -7.44 -5.45
C ALA A 32 7.07 -7.16 -6.83
N GLY A 33 7.05 -5.89 -7.25
CA GLY A 33 6.57 -5.47 -8.56
C GLY A 33 6.08 -4.04 -8.59
N SER A 34 5.61 -3.59 -9.75
CA SER A 34 5.16 -2.20 -9.94
C SER A 34 3.75 -2.11 -10.50
N LEU A 35 2.94 -1.21 -9.93
CA LEU A 35 1.52 -1.04 -10.24
C LEU A 35 1.21 0.37 -10.78
N TRP A 36 0.16 0.48 -11.59
CA TRP A 36 -0.47 1.77 -11.89
C TRP A 36 -1.58 2.02 -10.87
N ALA A 37 -1.51 3.16 -10.20
CA ALA A 37 -2.40 3.54 -9.11
C ALA A 37 -3.01 4.92 -9.32
N GLY A 38 -4.22 5.10 -8.80
CA GLY A 38 -4.79 6.40 -8.46
C GLY A 38 -4.62 6.62 -6.97
N ILE A 39 -4.17 7.81 -6.56
CA ILE A 39 -3.88 8.11 -5.15
C ILE A 39 -4.96 9.05 -4.63
N ALA A 40 -5.57 8.69 -3.50
CA ALA A 40 -6.44 9.57 -2.75
C ALA A 40 -6.03 9.56 -1.27
N ASN A 41 -5.94 10.75 -0.68
CA ASN A 41 -5.60 10.96 0.73
C ASN A 41 -6.88 11.07 1.60
N GLU A 42 -6.69 11.13 2.92
CA GLU A 42 -7.75 11.18 3.95
C GLU A 42 -8.91 12.15 3.69
N SER A 43 -8.66 13.30 3.05
CA SER A 43 -9.71 14.26 2.74
C SER A 43 -10.66 13.79 1.62
N GLY A 44 -10.33 12.70 0.91
CA GLY A 44 -11.04 12.23 -0.28
C GLY A 44 -11.83 10.92 -0.16
N LEU A 45 -11.71 10.10 0.90
CA LEU A 45 -12.25 8.73 0.88
C LEU A 45 -12.99 8.29 2.13
N GLY A 46 -14.26 7.88 1.95
CA GLY A 46 -15.05 7.17 2.96
C GLY A 46 -14.47 5.81 3.38
N ALA A 47 -13.58 5.21 2.58
CA ALA A 47 -12.90 3.96 2.92
C ALA A 47 -11.94 4.12 4.12
N ILE A 48 -11.27 5.28 4.23
CA ILE A 48 -10.39 5.59 5.36
C ILE A 48 -11.22 5.90 6.61
N ARG A 49 -12.40 6.53 6.45
CA ARG A 49 -13.32 6.77 7.58
C ARG A 49 -13.84 5.49 8.22
N SER A 50 -14.04 4.42 7.45
CA SER A 50 -14.48 3.13 8.01
C SER A 50 -13.40 2.46 8.87
N SER A 51 -12.11 2.72 8.59
CA SER A 51 -10.99 2.19 9.38
C SER A 51 -10.58 3.10 10.55
N LEU A 52 -11.11 4.32 10.65
CA LEU A 52 -10.85 5.28 11.74
C LEU A 52 -11.58 4.96 13.07
N GLN A 53 -12.18 3.77 13.21
CA GLN A 53 -12.80 3.34 14.48
C GLN A 53 -11.77 2.91 15.55
N GLY A 54 -10.48 3.09 15.31
CA GLY A 54 -9.41 2.87 16.28
C GLY A 54 -8.80 4.20 16.72
N ASN A 55 -8.29 4.24 17.95
CA ASN A 55 -7.63 5.37 18.60
C ASN A 55 -6.27 5.70 17.93
N VAL A 56 -6.29 6.04 16.64
CA VAL A 56 -5.09 6.29 15.82
C VAL A 56 -4.55 7.68 16.16
N SER A 57 -3.24 7.75 16.40
CA SER A 57 -2.56 9.02 16.67
C SER A 57 -2.73 9.99 15.48
N PRO A 58 -3.03 11.28 15.72
CA PRO A 58 -3.21 12.27 14.65
C PRO A 58 -1.96 12.49 13.79
N SER A 59 -0.81 11.92 14.15
CA SER A 59 0.44 11.98 13.39
C SER A 59 0.56 10.92 12.28
N ILE A 60 -0.38 9.98 12.17
CA ILE A 60 -0.35 8.92 11.14
C ILE A 60 -1.34 9.31 10.04
N ALA A 61 -0.82 9.62 8.84
CA ALA A 61 -1.63 9.90 7.67
C ALA A 61 -2.02 8.60 6.94
N ARG A 62 -3.27 8.50 6.50
CA ARG A 62 -3.77 7.35 5.75
C ARG A 62 -3.98 7.67 4.27
N TYR A 63 -3.63 6.70 3.45
CA TYR A 63 -3.72 6.77 2.00
C TYR A 63 -4.43 5.57 1.44
N SER A 64 -5.09 5.77 0.30
CA SER A 64 -5.65 4.68 -0.47
C SER A 64 -5.16 4.76 -1.92
N PHE A 65 -4.57 3.66 -2.37
CA PHE A 65 -4.12 3.48 -3.73
C PHE A 65 -5.13 2.61 -4.47
N LEU A 66 -5.88 3.22 -5.38
CA LEU A 66 -6.78 2.51 -6.28
C LEU A 66 -5.96 1.82 -7.37
N VAL A 67 -6.03 0.50 -7.44
CA VAL A 67 -5.32 -0.34 -8.41
C VAL A 67 -6.26 -1.31 -9.11
N SER A 68 -5.75 -2.05 -10.09
CA SER A 68 -6.46 -3.23 -10.61
C SER A 68 -6.32 -4.37 -9.62
N PHE A 69 -7.42 -5.08 -9.36
CA PHE A 69 -7.42 -6.26 -8.51
C PHE A 69 -6.51 -7.38 -9.04
N ASP A 70 -6.57 -7.66 -10.35
CA ASP A 70 -5.72 -8.70 -10.96
C ASP A 70 -4.23 -8.35 -10.89
N ALA A 71 -3.88 -7.08 -11.08
CA ALA A 71 -2.49 -6.62 -10.96
C ALA A 71 -1.99 -6.69 -9.51
N ALA A 72 -2.82 -6.27 -8.55
CA ALA A 72 -2.52 -6.39 -7.12
C ALA A 72 -2.32 -7.86 -6.71
N LYS A 73 -3.18 -8.75 -7.21
CA LYS A 73 -3.08 -10.20 -7.00
C LYS A 73 -1.82 -10.79 -7.63
N ALA A 74 -1.43 -10.34 -8.82
CA ALA A 74 -0.24 -10.82 -9.51
C ALA A 74 1.06 -10.42 -8.80
N VAL A 75 1.10 -9.21 -8.21
CA VAL A 75 2.20 -8.78 -7.32
C VAL A 75 2.16 -9.49 -5.97
N GLY A 76 0.98 -9.97 -5.56
CA GLY A 76 0.78 -10.65 -4.29
C GLY A 76 0.81 -9.68 -3.10
N ILE A 77 0.25 -8.48 -3.27
CA ILE A 77 0.29 -7.46 -2.22
C ILE A 77 -0.49 -7.88 -0.97
N ASP A 78 0.13 -7.73 0.21
CA ASP A 78 -0.45 -8.07 1.50
C ASP A 78 -0.01 -7.09 2.62
N GLU A 79 -0.51 -7.34 3.83
CA GLU A 79 -0.15 -6.60 5.05
C GLU A 79 1.31 -6.89 5.45
N GLY A 80 2.08 -5.84 5.75
CA GLY A 80 3.51 -5.95 6.03
C GLY A 80 4.40 -5.69 4.80
N MET A 81 3.81 -5.51 3.63
CA MET A 81 4.48 -4.89 2.48
C MET A 81 4.54 -3.37 2.60
N ARG A 82 5.30 -2.73 1.72
CA ARG A 82 5.31 -1.26 1.58
C ARG A 82 5.19 -0.84 0.13
N VAL A 83 4.64 0.35 -0.06
CA VAL A 83 4.55 1.05 -1.34
C VAL A 83 5.54 2.21 -1.34
N ILE A 84 6.30 2.34 -2.43
CA ILE A 84 7.21 3.45 -2.69
C ILE A 84 6.62 4.31 -3.81
N HIS A 85 6.47 5.60 -3.55
CA HIS A 85 6.02 6.58 -4.53
C HIS A 85 6.62 7.94 -4.25
N ASP A 86 7.22 8.57 -5.28
CA ASP A 86 7.87 9.89 -5.19
C ASP A 86 8.85 10.04 -4.01
N GLY A 87 9.59 8.96 -3.71
CA GLY A 87 10.56 8.91 -2.60
C GLY A 87 9.95 8.70 -1.21
N ALA A 88 8.62 8.70 -1.09
CA ALA A 88 7.91 8.41 0.14
C ALA A 88 7.60 6.92 0.29
N ILE A 89 7.59 6.48 1.54
CA ILE A 89 7.24 5.11 1.95
C ILE A 89 5.85 5.13 2.57
N PHE A 90 5.02 4.17 2.15
CA PHE A 90 3.67 3.94 2.67
C PHE A 90 3.54 2.48 3.08
N GLU A 91 3.30 2.22 4.36
CA GLU A 91 3.14 0.86 4.89
C GLU A 91 1.77 0.30 4.52
N VAL A 92 1.72 -0.91 3.96
CA VAL A 92 0.45 -1.54 3.59
C VAL A 92 -0.17 -2.17 4.82
N ILE A 93 -1.36 -1.69 5.19
CA ILE A 93 -2.16 -2.19 6.32
C ILE A 93 -3.40 -2.96 5.85
N GLY A 94 -3.58 -3.10 4.54
CA GLY A 94 -4.62 -3.94 4.00
C GLY A 94 -4.92 -3.70 2.54
N ILE A 95 -5.67 -4.62 1.95
CA ILE A 95 -6.19 -4.52 0.60
C ILE A 95 -7.67 -4.91 0.60
N THR A 96 -8.51 -4.10 -0.06
CA THR A 96 -9.95 -4.36 -0.17
C THR A 96 -10.36 -4.32 -1.62
N ARG A 97 -10.99 -5.39 -2.09
CA ARG A 97 -11.61 -5.43 -3.41
C ARG A 97 -12.87 -4.56 -3.41
N ASP A 98 -13.04 -3.74 -4.44
CA ASP A 98 -14.26 -2.94 -4.58
C ASP A 98 -15.44 -3.87 -4.92
N PHE A 99 -16.49 -3.84 -4.08
CA PHE A 99 -17.68 -4.65 -4.29
C PHE A 99 -18.58 -4.12 -5.41
N ARG A 100 -18.50 -2.83 -5.74
CA ARG A 100 -19.25 -2.21 -6.85
C ARG A 100 -18.58 -2.49 -8.18
N ASP A 101 -17.25 -2.41 -8.24
CA ASP A 101 -16.46 -2.78 -9.41
C ASP A 101 -15.35 -3.76 -9.03
N ARG A 102 -15.62 -5.05 -9.19
CA ARG A 102 -14.71 -6.14 -8.81
C ARG A 102 -13.38 -6.15 -9.57
N LYS A 103 -13.17 -5.29 -10.57
CA LYS A 103 -11.87 -5.11 -11.24
C LYS A 103 -10.95 -4.16 -10.47
N LYS A 104 -11.49 -3.42 -9.52
CA LYS A 104 -10.77 -2.44 -8.69
C LYS A 104 -10.45 -3.01 -7.31
N ALA A 105 -9.33 -2.55 -6.76
CA ALA A 105 -8.96 -2.78 -5.38
C ALA A 105 -8.36 -1.52 -4.79
N PHE A 106 -8.54 -1.35 -3.48
CA PHE A 106 -7.96 -0.28 -2.69
C PHE A 106 -6.87 -0.89 -1.82
N VAL A 107 -5.63 -0.49 -2.06
CA VAL A 107 -4.53 -0.76 -1.13
C VAL A 107 -4.55 0.36 -0.11
N ILE A 108 -4.74 0.01 1.16
CA ILE A 108 -4.79 0.96 2.26
C ILE A 108 -3.40 1.02 2.88
N CYS A 109 -2.87 2.23 2.98
CA CYS A 109 -1.57 2.45 3.55
C CYS A 109 -1.58 3.52 4.63
N GLU A 110 -0.58 3.44 5.49
CA GLU A 110 -0.24 4.47 6.48
C GLU A 110 1.11 5.10 6.16
N GLN A 111 1.24 6.37 6.50
CA GLN A 111 2.45 7.15 6.40
C GLN A 111 2.55 8.04 7.64
N GLY A 112 3.54 7.77 8.48
CA GLY A 112 3.76 8.48 9.73
C GLY A 112 4.12 7.50 10.84
N GLY A 113 5.23 7.76 11.53
CA GLY A 113 5.76 6.91 12.59
C GLY A 113 7.15 6.33 12.31
N ASN A 114 7.62 6.32 11.07
CA ASN A 114 9.00 5.96 10.76
C ASN A 114 9.80 7.24 10.46
N ASP A 115 10.51 7.71 11.47
CA ASP A 115 11.58 8.71 11.34
C ASP A 115 12.53 8.33 10.20
N GLY A 116 13.06 9.34 9.51
CA GLY A 116 14.15 9.17 8.56
C GLY A 116 15.46 8.72 9.21
#